data_AF-A0AAW5EMG4-F1
#
_entry.id   AF-A0AAW5EMG4-F1
#
_cell.length_a   1.000
_cell.length_b   1.000
_cell.length_c   1.000
_cell.angle_alpha   90.00
_cell.angle_beta   90.00
_cell.angle_gamma   90.00
#
_symmetry.space_group_name_H-M   'P 1'
#
loop_
_entity.id
_entity.type
_entity.pdbx_description
1 polymer ?
#
loop_
_entity_poly.entity_id
_entity_poly.type
_entity_poly.pdbx_seq_one_letter_code
_entity_poly.pdbx_strand_id
1 'polypeptide(L)'
;MQDQLFVSESGANHLTFISRKPVARRVRRWITGEVMPQISRTGGYVPGGGPAGAELPTITGAQMDLLRRLSQPGPHMVFVMPGHEPYVEEVDPCQFIRDLDRHDVEGLVHAMNLIGSVWSMCRKIDGAMYCSPVLQSGIGRQLDDAIRIGVDLSRSVIVPAPEKP
;
A
#
# COMPACT_ATOMS: atom_id res chain seq x y z
N MET A 1 -14.64 34.75 32.69
CA MET A 1 -14.19 33.46 32.10
C MET A 1 -15.43 32.83 31.50
N GLN A 2 -15.59 32.84 30.17
CA GLN A 2 -16.75 32.23 29.53
C GLN A 2 -16.56 30.71 29.54
N ASP A 3 -17.45 29.98 30.21
CA ASP A 3 -17.48 28.53 30.19
C ASP A 3 -18.14 28.09 28.87
N GLN A 4 -17.30 27.83 27.88
CA GLN A 4 -17.76 27.44 26.55
C GLN A 4 -17.89 25.92 26.53
N LEU A 5 -19.13 25.43 26.63
CA LEU A 5 -19.44 24.01 26.55
C LEU A 5 -19.18 23.52 25.12
N PHE A 6 -18.02 22.91 24.90
CA PHE A 6 -17.69 22.27 23.63
C PHE A 6 -18.33 20.89 23.57
N VAL A 7 -19.10 20.64 22.51
CA VAL A 7 -19.71 19.34 22.24
C VAL A 7 -19.19 18.83 20.90
N SER A 8 -18.80 17.56 20.85
CA SER A 8 -18.44 16.91 19.58
C SER A 8 -19.65 16.80 18.66
N GLU A 9 -19.41 16.61 17.35
CA GLU A 9 -20.48 16.44 16.37
C GLU A 9 -21.44 15.29 16.73
N SER A 10 -20.91 14.14 17.15
CA SER A 10 -21.70 13.00 17.64
C SER A 10 -22.57 13.37 18.84
N GLY A 11 -22.01 14.11 19.80
CA GLY A 11 -22.75 14.60 20.96
C GLY A 11 -23.86 15.59 20.58
N ALA A 12 -23.60 16.50 19.64
CA ALA A 12 -24.58 17.46 19.14
C ALA A 12 -25.75 16.77 18.42
N ASN A 13 -25.46 15.73 17.63
CA ASN A 13 -26.46 14.90 16.98
C ASN A 13 -27.33 14.17 18.01
N HIS A 14 -26.72 13.50 18.99
CA HIS A 14 -27.44 12.83 20.07
C HIS A 14 -28.36 13.80 20.83
N LEU A 15 -27.84 14.98 21.21
CA LEU A 15 -28.62 16.04 21.85
C LEU A 15 -29.79 16.52 20.98
N THR A 16 -29.61 16.57 19.67
CA THR A 16 -30.67 16.95 18.72
C THR A 16 -31.81 15.93 18.71
N PHE A 17 -31.53 14.63 18.82
CA PHE A 17 -32.57 13.60 18.85
C PHE A 17 -33.39 13.59 20.14
N ILE A 18 -32.77 13.88 21.29
CA ILE A 18 -33.42 13.89 22.61
C ILE A 18 -34.03 15.24 22.98
N SER A 19 -33.61 16.33 22.33
CA SER A 19 -34.05 17.68 22.67
C SER A 19 -35.55 17.89 22.44
N ARG A 20 -36.18 18.61 23.38
CA ARG A 20 -37.60 19.01 23.28
C ARG A 20 -37.80 20.31 22.50
N LYS A 21 -36.73 20.99 22.07
CA LYS A 21 -36.82 22.25 21.33
C LYS A 21 -37.53 22.05 19.97
N PRO A 22 -38.35 23.01 19.51
CA PRO A 22 -39.11 22.86 18.26
C PRO A 22 -38.21 22.72 17.03
N VAL A 23 -37.03 23.34 17.03
CA VAL A 23 -36.02 23.21 15.96
C VAL A 23 -35.51 21.77 15.88
N ALA A 24 -35.12 21.19 17.01
CA ALA A 24 -34.64 19.81 17.09
C ALA A 24 -35.71 18.78 16.68
N ARG A 25 -36.97 19.02 17.05
CA ARG A 25 -38.11 18.20 16.60
C ARG A 25 -38.30 18.23 15.08
N ARG A 26 -38.06 19.38 14.44
CA ARG A 26 -38.14 19.52 12.98
C ARG A 26 -37.04 18.73 12.29
N VAL A 27 -35.81 18.85 12.77
CA VAL A 27 -34.65 18.07 12.28
C VAL A 27 -34.90 16.58 12.42
N ARG A 28 -35.30 16.13 13.63
CA ARG A 28 -35.63 14.71 13.85
C ARG A 28 -36.70 14.21 12.88
N ARG A 29 -37.78 14.97 12.70
CA ARG A 29 -38.87 14.59 11.80
C ARG A 29 -38.43 14.54 10.33
N TRP A 30 -37.61 15.48 9.90
CA TRP A 30 -37.04 15.50 8.55
C TRP A 30 -36.11 14.28 8.33
N ILE A 31 -35.23 13.99 9.29
CA ILE A 31 -34.35 12.82 9.21
C ILE A 31 -35.17 11.52 9.12
N THR A 32 -36.18 11.35 9.98
CA THR A 32 -36.98 10.11 10.02
C THR A 32 -37.98 9.99 8.87
N GLY A 33 -38.47 11.11 8.33
CA GLY A 33 -39.50 11.12 7.29
C GLY A 33 -38.97 11.14 5.87
N GLU A 34 -37.79 11.72 5.66
CA GLU A 34 -37.21 11.93 4.33
C GLU A 34 -35.87 11.24 4.18
N VAL A 35 -34.91 11.54 5.06
CA VAL A 35 -33.52 11.10 4.92
C VAL A 35 -33.37 9.59 5.10
N MET A 36 -33.83 9.05 6.23
CA MET A 36 -33.71 7.62 6.54
C MET A 36 -34.46 6.75 5.52
N PRO A 37 -35.71 7.04 5.14
CA PRO A 37 -36.40 6.27 4.12
C PRO A 37 -35.76 6.35 2.73
N GLN A 38 -35.08 7.47 2.39
CA GLN A 38 -34.29 7.53 1.16
C GLN A 38 -33.07 6.62 1.26
N ILE A 39 -32.23 6.77 2.29
CA ILE A 39 -31.02 5.95 2.46
C ILE A 39 -31.35 4.45 2.47
N SER A 40 -32.43 4.02 3.14
CA SER A 40 -32.85 2.62 3.14
C SER A 40 -33.26 2.10 1.75
N ARG A 41 -33.73 2.96 0.85
CA ARG A 41 -34.17 2.59 -0.52
C ARG A 41 -33.06 2.73 -1.57
N THR A 42 -32.26 3.78 -1.47
CA THR A 42 -31.29 4.17 -2.51
C THR A 42 -29.83 4.00 -2.07
N GLY A 43 -29.57 3.70 -0.80
CA GLY A 43 -28.21 3.63 -0.24
C GLY A 43 -27.58 5.00 0.09
N GLY A 44 -28.27 6.11 -0.17
CA GLY A 44 -27.76 7.47 0.09
C GLY A 44 -28.85 8.54 0.04
N TYR A 45 -28.62 9.69 0.68
CA TYR A 45 -29.54 10.84 0.66
C TYR A 45 -29.10 11.87 -0.40
N VAL A 46 -30.01 12.24 -1.30
CA VAL A 46 -29.79 13.30 -2.31
C VAL A 46 -30.84 14.39 -2.10
N PRO A 47 -30.45 15.61 -1.66
CA PRO A 47 -31.39 16.70 -1.45
C PRO A 47 -32.10 17.08 -2.77
N GLY A 48 -33.43 17.15 -2.76
CA GLY A 48 -34.22 17.62 -3.93
C GLY A 48 -34.92 16.54 -4.76
N GLY A 49 -34.97 15.29 -4.28
CA GLY A 49 -35.74 14.14 -4.80
C GLY A 49 -36.48 14.30 -6.15
N GLY A 50 -35.81 13.93 -7.23
CA GLY A 50 -36.45 13.50 -8.48
C GLY A 50 -35.85 12.17 -8.92
N PRO A 51 -36.66 11.18 -9.36
CA PRO A 51 -36.13 9.91 -9.87
C PRO A 51 -35.71 10.10 -11.33
N ALA A 52 -34.56 10.72 -11.60
CA ALA A 52 -33.86 10.65 -12.88
C ALA A 52 -32.57 11.48 -12.83
N GLY A 53 -31.43 10.86 -13.13
CA GLY A 53 -30.31 11.57 -13.74
C GLY A 53 -29.13 11.98 -12.86
N ALA A 54 -29.04 11.52 -11.60
CA ALA A 54 -27.72 11.37 -11.00
C ALA A 54 -27.24 9.99 -11.39
N GLU A 55 -26.16 9.92 -12.18
CA GLU A 55 -25.35 8.72 -12.30
C GLU A 55 -24.93 8.32 -10.88
N LEU A 56 -25.77 7.52 -10.22
CA LEU A 56 -25.26 6.54 -9.28
C LEU A 56 -24.10 5.87 -10.02
N PRO A 57 -22.88 5.82 -9.45
CA PRO A 57 -21.84 5.00 -10.05
C PRO A 57 -22.49 3.63 -10.19
N THR A 58 -22.82 3.25 -11.41
CA THR A 58 -23.57 2.04 -11.67
C THR A 58 -22.55 0.98 -11.35
N ILE A 59 -22.61 0.45 -10.13
CA ILE A 59 -21.72 -0.60 -9.68
C ILE A 59 -21.98 -1.74 -10.66
N THR A 60 -21.09 -1.89 -11.64
CA THR A 60 -21.21 -2.91 -12.68
C THR A 60 -21.25 -4.27 -11.99
N GLY A 61 -21.90 -5.28 -12.58
CA GLY A 61 -21.94 -6.63 -11.98
C GLY A 61 -20.55 -7.14 -11.55
N ALA A 62 -19.51 -6.83 -12.34
CA ALA A 62 -18.11 -7.11 -12.01
C ALA A 62 -17.62 -6.39 -10.74
N GLN A 63 -18.03 -5.14 -10.55
CA GLN A 63 -17.66 -4.33 -9.38
C GLN A 63 -18.41 -4.79 -8.12
N MET A 64 -19.65 -5.28 -8.27
CA MET A 64 -20.43 -5.90 -7.19
C MET A 64 -19.83 -7.24 -6.75
N ASP A 65 -19.36 -8.05 -7.72
CA ASP A 65 -18.70 -9.33 -7.42
C ASP A 65 -17.33 -9.11 -6.75
N LEU A 66 -16.59 -8.06 -7.16
CA LEU A 66 -15.37 -7.63 -6.48
C LEU A 66 -15.62 -7.18 -5.03
N LEU A 67 -16.67 -6.39 -4.78
CA LEU A 67 -17.07 -6.02 -3.42
C LEU A 67 -17.44 -7.25 -2.57
N ARG A 68 -18.07 -8.26 -3.17
CA ARG A 68 -18.40 -9.52 -2.49
C ARG A 68 -17.15 -10.32 -2.13
N ARG A 69 -16.13 -10.33 -2.99
CA ARG A 69 -14.81 -10.93 -2.72
C ARG A 69 -14.10 -10.21 -1.58
N LEU A 70 -14.08 -8.88 -1.58
CA LEU A 70 -13.44 -8.07 -0.53
C LEU A 70 -14.21 -8.02 0.81
N SER A 71 -15.48 -8.41 0.82
CA SER A 71 -16.29 -8.47 2.04
C SER A 71 -16.00 -9.69 2.91
N GLN A 72 -15.22 -10.66 2.41
CA GLN A 72 -14.78 -11.79 3.21
C GLN A 72 -13.71 -11.33 4.22
N PRO A 73 -13.82 -11.68 5.51
CA PRO A 73 -12.82 -11.31 6.49
C PRO A 73 -11.50 -12.02 6.22
N GLY A 74 -10.47 -11.27 5.81
CA GLY A 74 -9.13 -11.77 5.51
C GLY A 74 -8.27 -10.68 4.89
N PRO A 75 -6.94 -10.78 4.95
CA PRO A 75 -6.07 -9.83 4.28
C PRO A 75 -6.06 -10.13 2.77
N HIS A 76 -6.52 -9.16 1.99
CA HIS A 76 -6.58 -9.24 0.54
C HIS A 76 -5.64 -8.21 -0.08
N MET A 77 -4.84 -8.63 -1.05
CA MET A 77 -4.07 -7.73 -1.90
C MET A 77 -4.82 -7.53 -3.23
N VAL A 78 -5.01 -6.26 -3.62
CA VAL A 78 -5.73 -5.91 -4.85
C VAL A 78 -4.75 -5.27 -5.82
N PHE A 79 -4.53 -5.92 -6.95
CA PHE A 79 -3.68 -5.43 -8.03
C PHE A 79 -4.54 -4.72 -9.07
N VAL A 80 -4.31 -3.42 -9.22
CA VAL A 80 -5.01 -2.58 -10.21
C VAL A 80 -4.01 -2.17 -11.29
N MET A 81 -4.07 -2.84 -12.43
CA MET A 81 -3.26 -2.52 -13.62
C MET A 81 -4.14 -1.75 -14.63
N PRO A 82 -3.63 -0.70 -15.30
CA PRO A 82 -4.41 0.04 -16.30
C PRO A 82 -4.90 -0.89 -17.43
N GLY A 83 -6.22 -0.95 -17.63
CA GLY A 83 -6.85 -1.74 -18.70
C GLY A 83 -7.00 -3.24 -18.42
N HIS A 84 -6.72 -3.71 -17.20
CA HIS A 84 -6.99 -5.09 -16.78
C HIS A 84 -8.03 -5.12 -15.65
N GLU A 85 -8.81 -6.19 -15.56
CA GLU A 85 -9.70 -6.38 -14.41
C GLU A 85 -8.86 -6.52 -13.12
N PRO A 86 -9.32 -5.96 -11.99
CA PRO A 86 -8.57 -6.02 -10.75
C PRO A 86 -8.39 -7.47 -10.31
N TYR A 87 -7.13 -7.86 -10.10
CA TYR A 87 -6.79 -9.17 -9.55
C TYR A 87 -6.77 -9.07 -8.02
N VAL A 88 -7.45 -9.99 -7.35
CA VAL A 88 -7.54 -10.03 -5.88
C VAL A 88 -6.99 -11.37 -5.42
N GLU A 89 -5.94 -11.31 -4.60
CA GLU A 89 -5.28 -12.46 -3.99
C GLU A 89 -5.38 -12.35 -2.46
N GLU A 90 -5.59 -13.48 -1.80
CA GLU A 90 -5.59 -13.54 -0.33
C GLU A 90 -4.14 -13.72 0.14
N VAL A 91 -3.60 -12.73 0.84
CA VAL A 91 -2.17 -12.65 1.14
C VAL A 91 -1.99 -12.15 2.58
N ASP A 92 -1.25 -12.88 3.41
CA ASP A 92 -0.83 -12.37 4.72
C ASP A 92 0.12 -11.16 4.53
N PRO A 93 -0.25 -9.94 4.97
CA PRO A 93 0.55 -8.74 4.70
C PRO A 93 1.95 -8.84 5.33
N CYS A 94 2.06 -9.52 6.47
CA CYS A 94 3.32 -9.72 7.16
C CYS A 94 4.24 -10.72 6.45
N GLN A 95 3.67 -11.71 5.76
CA GLN A 95 4.43 -12.63 4.91
C GLN A 95 4.85 -11.93 3.62
N PHE A 96 3.95 -11.19 2.98
CA PHE A 96 4.24 -10.45 1.75
C PHE A 96 5.35 -9.41 1.90
N ILE A 97 5.29 -8.58 2.93
CA ILE A 97 6.33 -7.58 3.20
C ILE A 97 7.68 -8.26 3.41
N ARG A 98 7.70 -9.38 4.14
CA ARG A 98 8.92 -10.16 4.38
C ARG A 98 9.47 -10.80 3.12
N ASP A 99 8.60 -11.31 2.26
CA ASP A 99 8.99 -11.90 0.98
C ASP A 99 9.51 -10.80 0.04
N LEU A 100 8.91 -9.61 0.04
CA LEU A 100 9.39 -8.46 -0.73
C LEU A 100 10.78 -8.01 -0.26
N ASP A 101 10.97 -7.84 1.05
CA ASP A 101 12.27 -7.52 1.65
C ASP A 101 13.33 -8.57 1.28
N ARG A 102 12.95 -9.85 1.28
CA ARG A 102 13.84 -10.94 0.88
C ARG A 102 14.23 -10.85 -0.59
N HIS A 103 13.28 -10.60 -1.49
CA HIS A 103 13.56 -10.47 -2.92
C HIS A 103 14.43 -9.24 -3.23
N ASP A 104 14.21 -8.11 -2.54
CA ASP A 104 15.04 -6.91 -2.69
C ASP A 104 16.49 -7.19 -2.26
N VAL A 105 16.64 -7.92 -1.15
CA VAL A 105 17.94 -8.39 -0.66
C VAL A 105 18.60 -9.36 -1.64
N GLU A 106 17.87 -10.35 -2.16
CA GLU A 106 18.36 -11.30 -3.15
C GLU A 106 18.78 -10.59 -4.46
N GLY A 107 18.00 -9.60 -4.91
CA GLY A 107 18.32 -8.75 -6.06
C GLY A 107 19.60 -7.94 -5.85
N LEU A 108 19.77 -7.36 -4.67
CA LEU A 108 21.01 -6.64 -4.31
C LEU A 108 22.22 -7.57 -4.33
N VAL A 109 22.09 -8.79 -3.80
CA VAL A 109 23.18 -9.80 -3.82
C VAL A 109 23.53 -10.17 -5.26
N HIS A 110 22.53 -10.39 -6.11
CA HIS A 110 22.75 -10.72 -7.51
C HIS A 110 23.50 -9.61 -8.26
N ALA A 111 23.10 -8.35 -8.05
CA ALA A 111 23.79 -7.20 -8.61
C ALA A 111 25.26 -7.11 -8.15
N MET A 112 25.51 -7.34 -6.86
CA MET A 112 26.86 -7.32 -6.29
C MET A 112 27.77 -8.39 -6.92
N ASN A 113 27.24 -9.60 -7.12
CA ASN A 113 27.95 -10.71 -7.76
C ASN A 113 28.24 -10.42 -9.24
N LEU A 114 27.30 -9.81 -9.95
CA LEU A 114 27.49 -9.40 -11.35
C LEU A 114 28.61 -8.35 -11.47
N ILE A 115 28.59 -7.33 -10.61
CA ILE A 115 29.63 -6.29 -10.57
C ILE A 115 31.01 -6.92 -10.33
N GLY A 116 31.12 -7.83 -9.34
CA GLY A 116 32.36 -8.55 -9.06
C GLY A 116 32.85 -9.41 -10.23
N SER A 117 31.93 -10.09 -10.93
CA SER A 117 32.25 -10.92 -12.10
C SER A 117 32.77 -10.06 -13.27
N VAL A 118 32.07 -8.97 -13.61
CA VAL A 118 32.45 -8.04 -14.67
C VAL A 118 33.81 -7.41 -14.36
N TRP A 119 34.02 -6.98 -13.12
CA TRP A 119 35.31 -6.43 -12.68
C TRP A 119 36.45 -7.44 -12.80
N SER A 120 36.23 -8.70 -12.43
CA SER A 120 37.21 -9.79 -12.61
C SER A 120 37.56 -10.00 -14.10
N MET A 121 36.56 -9.94 -14.98
CA MET A 121 36.75 -10.02 -16.43
C MET A 121 37.62 -8.87 -16.94
N CYS A 122 37.30 -7.63 -16.55
CA CYS A 122 38.08 -6.44 -16.92
C CYS A 122 39.53 -6.55 -16.47
N ARG A 123 39.79 -7.02 -15.25
CA ARG A 123 41.16 -7.26 -14.75
C ARG A 123 41.93 -8.29 -15.56
N LYS A 124 41.28 -9.38 -15.98
CA LYS A 124 41.91 -10.42 -16.80
C LYS A 124 42.29 -9.89 -18.18
N ILE A 125 41.45 -9.06 -18.77
CA ILE A 125 41.72 -8.43 -20.07
C ILE A 125 42.83 -7.39 -19.95
N ASP A 126 42.81 -6.56 -18.91
CA ASP A 126 43.85 -5.56 -18.68
C ASP A 126 45.22 -6.24 -18.46
N GLY A 127 45.29 -7.22 -17.56
CA GLY A 127 46.51 -8.00 -17.32
C GLY A 127 47.05 -8.77 -18.53
N ALA A 128 46.23 -8.99 -19.57
CA ALA A 128 46.61 -9.70 -20.79
C ALA A 128 46.99 -8.77 -21.96
N MET A 129 46.56 -7.50 -21.98
CA MET A 129 46.63 -6.71 -23.22
C MET A 129 46.81 -5.18 -23.04
N TYR A 130 46.45 -4.58 -21.91
CA TYR A 130 46.54 -3.13 -21.69
C TYR A 130 46.99 -2.81 -20.26
N CYS A 131 47.96 -1.93 -20.05
CA CYS A 131 48.26 -1.40 -18.72
C CYS A 131 47.31 -0.21 -18.44
N SER A 132 46.06 -0.45 -18.04
CA SER A 132 45.14 0.65 -17.78
C SER A 132 45.62 1.51 -16.59
N PRO A 133 45.74 2.84 -16.76
CA PRO A 133 46.21 3.74 -15.71
C PRO A 133 45.27 3.77 -14.50
N VAL A 134 43.98 3.47 -14.68
CA VAL A 134 42.99 3.38 -13.59
C VAL A 134 43.27 2.16 -12.70
N LEU A 135 43.60 1.02 -13.30
CA LEU A 135 43.90 -0.23 -12.58
C LEU A 135 45.27 -0.21 -11.89
N GLN A 136 46.22 0.57 -12.43
CA GLN A 136 47.53 0.82 -11.82
C GLN A 136 47.49 1.92 -10.73
N SER A 137 46.43 2.73 -10.68
CA SER A 137 46.28 3.82 -9.70
C SER A 137 45.78 3.32 -8.35
N GLY A 138 45.92 4.17 -7.30
CA GLY A 138 45.33 3.90 -5.98
C GLY A 138 43.80 3.73 -6.00
N ILE A 139 43.12 4.25 -7.03
CA ILE A 139 41.67 4.15 -7.22
C ILE A 139 41.26 2.71 -7.57
N GLY A 140 42.08 1.99 -8.36
CA GLY A 140 41.84 0.58 -8.69
C GLY A 140 41.86 -0.32 -7.45
N ARG A 141 42.77 -0.06 -6.50
CA ARG A 141 42.83 -0.79 -5.22
C ARG A 141 41.62 -0.50 -4.33
N GLN A 142 41.18 0.74 -4.26
CA GLN A 142 39.98 1.12 -3.50
C GLN A 142 38.73 0.44 -4.07
N LEU A 143 38.64 0.33 -5.40
CA LEU A 143 37.53 -0.37 -6.06
C LEU A 143 37.59 -1.89 -5.84
N ASP A 144 38.78 -2.50 -5.85
CA ASP A 144 39.00 -3.92 -5.48
C ASP A 144 38.50 -4.20 -4.05
N ASP A 145 38.89 -3.36 -3.08
CA ASP A 145 38.47 -3.51 -1.69
C ASP A 145 36.96 -3.31 -1.51
N ALA A 146 36.38 -2.31 -2.18
CA ALA A 146 34.93 -2.06 -2.13
C ALA A 146 34.11 -3.21 -2.72
N ILE A 147 34.54 -3.77 -3.86
CA ILE A 147 33.86 -4.91 -4.49
C ILE A 147 33.99 -6.16 -3.60
N ARG A 148 35.16 -6.41 -3.00
CA ARG A 148 35.35 -7.53 -2.07
C ARG A 148 34.43 -7.41 -0.86
N ILE A 149 34.39 -6.25 -0.22
CA ILE A 149 33.49 -6.00 0.93
C ILE A 149 32.04 -6.21 0.53
N GLY A 150 31.62 -5.68 -0.63
CA GLY A 150 30.26 -5.88 -1.14
C GLY A 150 29.91 -7.36 -1.35
N VAL A 151 30.80 -8.14 -1.97
CA VAL A 151 30.59 -9.58 -2.19
C VAL A 151 30.54 -10.36 -0.87
N ASP A 152 31.43 -10.07 0.09
CA ASP A 152 31.43 -10.75 1.39
C ASP A 152 30.20 -10.40 2.24
N LEU A 153 29.73 -9.15 2.16
CA LEU A 153 28.47 -8.73 2.78
C LEU A 153 27.30 -9.50 2.17
N SER A 154 27.29 -9.63 0.83
CA SER A 154 26.22 -10.34 0.12
C SER A 154 26.11 -11.82 0.51
N ARG A 155 27.25 -12.48 0.78
CA ARG A 155 27.30 -13.87 1.25
C ARG A 155 26.81 -14.02 2.69
N SER A 156 27.03 -13.00 3.52
CA SER A 156 26.65 -13.02 4.94
C SER A 156 25.15 -12.78 5.15
N VAL A 157 24.51 -12.03 4.23
CA VAL A 157 23.09 -11.68 4.30
C VAL A 157 22.17 -12.87 3.97
N ILE A 158 22.64 -13.85 3.20
CA ILE A 158 21.84 -15.04 2.81
C ILE A 158 21.85 -16.14 3.88
N VAL A 159 22.66 -16.05 4.94
CA VAL A 159 22.67 -17.09 5.98
C VAL A 159 21.37 -16.99 6.80
N PRO A 160 20.44 -17.96 6.70
CA PRO A 160 19.26 -17.95 7.53
C PRO A 160 19.70 -18.10 8.99
N ALA A 161 19.18 -17.24 9.87
CA ALA A 161 19.36 -17.42 11.30
C ALA A 161 18.88 -18.83 11.67
N PRO A 162 19.66 -19.63 12.44
CA PRO A 162 19.22 -20.95 12.85
C PRO A 162 17.94 -20.80 13.68
N GLU A 163 16.84 -21.35 13.17
CA GLU A 163 15.58 -21.45 13.91
C GLU A 163 15.86 -22.20 15.21
N LYS A 164 15.59 -21.52 16.34
CA LYS A 164 15.84 -22.04 17.68
C LYS A 164 14.82 -23.15 17.97
N PRO A 165 15.25 -24.31 18.53
CA PRO A 165 14.39 -25.47 18.78
C PRO A 165 13.32 -25.20 19.85
#